data_AF-A0A6B1HFH8-F1
#
_entry.id   AF-A0A6B1HFH8-F1
#
_cell.length_a   1.000
_cell.length_b   1.000
_cell.length_c   1.000
_cell.angle_alpha   90.00
_cell.angle_beta   90.00
_cell.angle_gamma   90.00
#
_symmetry.space_group_name_H-M   'P 1'
#
loop_
_entity.id
_entity.type
_entity.pdbx_description
1 polymer ?
#
loop_
_entity_poly.entity_id
_entity_poly.type
_entity_poly.pdbx_seq_one_letter_code
_entity_poly.pdbx_strand_id
1 'polypeptide(L)'
;ELRRWREAPEFNFEPKDHVSLASASLDLEAAAKISGARFSVLKGPLARLHRALTQFMIDTHVREHGYEEVYVPFVVDRDILVGTGQLPKFEDDLFAIVGDRDQFLIPTAEVPVTNLIRDTILKAGELPLRFVAHTPCFRSEAGNYGKDTHGIFRQHQFEKVELVQVVRPEDSWDALDELTGHAEAILRKLELPYRAVALCAGDLGFAAAKTIDLEVWLPAERRYREISSCSNFLDFQARRMLARYRSADSGRPDYVHTINGSGLAVGRTLIAVLENYQDGTGVVHLPDALRDYMGGISRVEF
;
A
#
# COMPACT_ATOMS: atom_id res chain seq x y z
N GLU A 1 -9.41 14.31 -11.34
CA GLU A 1 -9.97 14.09 -9.98
C GLU A 1 -11.37 13.51 -10.12
N LEU A 2 -11.68 12.43 -9.41
CA LEU A 2 -12.99 11.77 -9.43
C LEU A 2 -13.87 12.24 -8.28
N ARG A 3 -13.30 12.35 -7.08
CA ARG A 3 -13.98 12.76 -5.84
C ARG A 3 -12.97 13.23 -4.80
N ARG A 4 -13.46 13.96 -3.81
CA ARG A 4 -12.71 14.47 -2.65
C ARG A 4 -13.53 14.24 -1.39
N TRP A 5 -12.85 13.98 -0.27
CA TRP A 5 -13.47 13.80 1.03
C TRP A 5 -12.78 14.67 2.09
N ARG A 6 -13.59 15.47 2.79
CA ARG A 6 -13.21 16.55 3.71
C ARG A 6 -12.38 17.67 3.07
N GLU A 7 -12.46 18.85 3.68
CA GLU A 7 -11.54 19.94 3.39
C GLU A 7 -10.24 19.75 4.18
N ALA A 8 -9.15 20.32 3.67
CA ALA A 8 -7.88 20.37 4.38
C ALA A 8 -8.03 21.13 5.71
N PRO A 9 -7.39 20.69 6.82
CA PRO A 9 -7.42 21.41 8.08
C PRO A 9 -6.79 22.81 7.94
N GLU A 10 -7.41 23.80 8.56
CA GLU A 10 -6.84 25.13 8.73
C GLU A 10 -6.09 25.19 10.06
N PHE A 11 -4.81 25.54 10.00
CA PHE A 11 -3.97 25.74 11.19
C PHE A 11 -3.83 27.23 11.49
N ASN A 12 -3.92 27.60 12.77
CA ASN A 12 -3.61 28.94 13.27
C ASN A 12 -2.10 29.12 13.57
N PHE A 13 -1.27 28.19 13.08
CA PHE A 13 0.19 28.16 13.15
C PHE A 13 0.76 27.57 11.86
N GLU A 14 2.07 27.72 11.62
CA GLU A 14 2.72 27.08 10.47
C GLU A 14 2.92 25.57 10.75
N PRO A 15 2.30 24.66 9.98
CA PRO A 15 2.41 23.24 10.23
C PRO A 15 3.84 22.75 10.01
N LYS A 16 4.35 21.98 10.98
CA LYS A 16 5.64 21.30 10.87
C LYS A 16 5.48 20.03 10.03
N ASP A 17 6.56 19.65 9.34
CA ASP A 17 6.63 18.36 8.67
C ASP A 17 6.82 17.21 9.68
N HIS A 18 6.54 15.99 9.23
CA HIS A 18 6.71 14.78 10.05
C HIS A 18 8.13 14.58 10.58
N VAL A 19 9.16 15.04 9.88
CA VAL A 19 10.56 14.92 10.33
C VAL A 19 10.82 15.81 11.54
N SER A 20 10.36 17.06 11.49
CA SER A 20 10.50 18.02 12.57
C SER A 20 9.68 17.61 13.78
N LEU A 21 8.44 17.13 13.56
CA LEU A 21 7.54 16.66 14.62
C LEU A 21 8.11 15.44 15.35
N ALA A 22 8.62 14.46 14.60
CA ALA A 22 9.04 13.19 15.17
C ALA A 22 10.56 13.09 15.36
N SER A 23 11.30 14.20 15.36
CA SER A 23 12.77 14.22 15.31
C SER A 23 13.48 13.39 16.40
N ALA A 24 12.91 13.28 17.60
CA ALA A 24 13.44 12.46 18.68
C ALA A 24 13.18 10.94 18.52
N SER A 25 12.19 10.58 17.69
CA SER A 25 11.76 9.19 17.48
C SER A 25 11.94 8.68 16.04
N LEU A 26 12.23 9.55 15.08
CA LEU A 26 12.57 9.24 13.69
C LEU A 26 14.07 9.46 13.47
N ASP A 27 14.84 8.37 13.53
CA ASP A 27 16.29 8.41 13.48
C ASP A 27 16.80 8.01 12.09
N LEU A 28 16.91 9.00 11.21
CA LEU A 28 17.44 8.82 9.85
C LEU A 28 18.96 8.66 9.84
N GLU A 29 19.67 9.19 10.84
CA GLU A 29 21.13 9.06 10.94
C GLU A 29 21.54 7.64 11.32
N ALA A 30 20.87 7.04 12.31
CA ALA A 30 21.07 5.64 12.65
C ALA A 30 20.74 4.73 11.47
N ALA A 31 19.66 5.02 10.73
CA ALA A 31 19.34 4.27 9.51
C ALA A 31 20.43 4.37 8.46
N ALA A 32 20.96 5.58 8.23
CA ALA A 32 22.08 5.81 7.31
C ALA A 32 23.35 5.04 7.71
N LYS A 33 23.61 4.92 9.01
CA LYS A 33 24.71 4.11 9.54
C LYS A 33 24.52 2.61 9.30
N ILE A 34 23.28 2.12 9.28
CA ILE A 34 22.97 0.68 9.13
C ILE A 34 22.88 0.27 7.65
N SER A 35 22.16 1.06 6.83
CA SER A 35 21.76 0.66 5.47
C SER A 35 21.94 1.76 4.42
N GLY A 36 22.49 2.91 4.78
CA GLY A 36 22.61 4.07 3.90
C GLY A 36 21.31 4.87 3.77
N ALA A 37 21.25 5.75 2.76
CA ALA A 37 20.12 6.65 2.55
C ALA A 37 18.81 5.90 2.25
N ARG A 38 17.67 6.59 2.43
CA ARG A 38 16.31 6.07 2.17
C ARG A 38 15.89 4.86 3.02
N PHE A 39 16.48 4.74 4.20
CA PHE A 39 16.00 3.90 5.30
C PHE A 39 15.66 4.77 6.51
N SER A 40 14.90 4.21 7.45
CA SER A 40 14.53 4.90 8.69
C SER A 40 14.54 3.96 9.89
N VAL A 41 14.87 4.50 11.07
CA VAL A 41 14.71 3.82 12.36
C VAL A 41 13.63 4.57 13.14
N LEU A 42 12.53 3.89 13.45
CA LEU A 42 11.46 4.42 14.29
C LEU A 42 11.66 3.94 15.74
N LYS A 43 11.46 4.83 16.72
CA LYS A 43 11.63 4.53 18.15
C LYS A 43 10.37 4.86 18.95
N GLY A 44 10.24 4.23 20.11
CA GLY A 44 9.27 4.61 21.14
C GLY A 44 7.82 4.74 20.63
N PRO A 45 7.11 5.83 20.97
CA PRO A 45 5.73 6.05 20.56
C PRO A 45 5.52 6.07 19.04
N LEU A 46 6.52 6.49 18.25
CA LEU A 46 6.42 6.55 16.79
C LEU A 46 6.37 5.15 16.18
N ALA A 47 7.27 4.27 16.63
CA ALA A 47 7.25 2.86 16.22
C ALA A 47 5.95 2.17 16.65
N ARG A 48 5.42 2.52 17.83
CA ARG A 48 4.11 2.02 18.29
C ARG A 48 2.97 2.50 17.38
N LEU A 49 2.94 3.78 17.01
CA LEU A 49 1.92 4.34 16.12
C LEU A 49 1.99 3.71 14.72
N HIS A 50 3.19 3.51 14.18
CA HIS A 50 3.39 2.78 12.93
C HIS A 50 2.77 1.38 12.97
N ARG A 51 3.06 0.61 14.04
CA ARG A 51 2.45 -0.70 14.25
C ARG A 51 0.93 -0.62 14.45
N ALA A 52 0.43 0.37 15.19
CA ALA A 52 -0.99 0.55 15.43
C ALA A 52 -1.77 0.79 14.12
N LEU A 53 -1.21 1.60 13.20
CA LEU A 53 -1.76 1.82 11.86
C LEU A 53 -1.86 0.51 11.08
N THR A 54 -0.79 -0.28 11.06
CA THR A 54 -0.79 -1.60 10.39
C THR A 54 -1.89 -2.51 10.94
N GLN A 55 -1.98 -2.65 12.26
CA GLN A 55 -2.94 -3.56 12.90
C GLN A 55 -4.37 -3.09 12.66
N PHE A 56 -4.63 -1.78 12.77
CA PHE A 56 -5.92 -1.18 12.46
C PHE A 56 -6.36 -1.45 11.02
N MET A 57 -5.45 -1.29 10.04
CA MET A 57 -5.73 -1.56 8.63
C MET A 57 -6.10 -3.03 8.40
N ILE A 58 -5.25 -3.96 8.86
CA ILE A 58 -5.51 -5.42 8.72
C ILE A 58 -6.84 -5.81 9.37
N ASP A 59 -7.05 -5.44 10.64
CA ASP A 59 -8.28 -5.78 11.35
C ASP A 59 -9.53 -5.23 10.63
N THR A 60 -9.46 -4.02 10.08
CA THR A 60 -10.57 -3.44 9.32
C THR A 60 -10.87 -4.28 8.08
N HIS A 61 -9.85 -4.63 7.29
CA HIS A 61 -10.05 -5.39 6.06
C HIS A 61 -10.54 -6.82 6.32
N VAL A 62 -10.05 -7.47 7.36
CA VAL A 62 -10.47 -8.82 7.75
C VAL A 62 -11.90 -8.81 8.31
N ARG A 63 -12.18 -7.93 9.29
CA ARG A 63 -13.44 -7.98 10.04
C ARG A 63 -14.61 -7.32 9.32
N GLU A 64 -14.36 -6.30 8.51
CA GLU A 64 -15.42 -5.49 7.89
C GLU A 64 -15.52 -5.69 6.38
N HIS A 65 -14.41 -5.96 5.69
CA HIS A 65 -14.36 -6.02 4.22
C HIS A 65 -14.26 -7.45 3.63
N GLY A 66 -14.19 -8.46 4.49
CA GLY A 66 -14.23 -9.87 4.11
C GLY A 66 -12.97 -10.39 3.41
N TYR A 67 -11.80 -9.84 3.73
CA TYR A 67 -10.53 -10.34 3.23
C TYR A 67 -9.98 -11.46 4.13
N GLU A 68 -9.41 -12.49 3.51
CA GLU A 68 -8.60 -13.49 4.18
C GLU A 68 -7.20 -12.94 4.43
N GLU A 69 -6.77 -12.95 5.69
CA GLU A 69 -5.41 -12.55 6.07
C GLU A 69 -4.40 -13.64 5.71
N VAL A 70 -3.35 -13.28 4.97
CA VAL A 70 -2.29 -14.21 4.57
C VAL A 70 -0.92 -13.68 4.96
N TYR A 71 -0.07 -14.57 5.47
CA TYR A 71 1.35 -14.33 5.67
C TYR A 71 2.13 -14.96 4.51
N VAL A 72 2.91 -14.14 3.79
CA VAL A 72 3.57 -14.55 2.54
C VAL A 72 5.10 -14.39 2.61
N PRO A 73 5.87 -15.15 1.80
CA PRO A 73 7.31 -14.94 1.68
C PRO A 73 7.66 -13.55 1.15
N PHE A 74 8.71 -12.93 1.71
CA PHE A 74 9.26 -11.65 1.23
C PHE A 74 10.37 -11.82 0.19
N VAL A 75 10.81 -13.06 -0.01
CA VAL A 75 11.78 -13.47 -1.02
C VAL A 75 11.04 -14.35 -2.01
N VAL A 76 11.10 -14.01 -3.29
CA VAL A 76 10.41 -14.73 -4.37
C VAL A 76 11.38 -15.07 -5.49
N ASP A 77 11.12 -16.17 -6.18
CA ASP A 77 11.86 -16.54 -7.38
C ASP A 77 11.44 -15.66 -8.57
N ARG A 78 12.32 -15.52 -9.57
CA ARG A 78 12.08 -14.75 -10.81
C ARG A 78 10.69 -14.98 -11.42
N ASP A 79 10.26 -16.23 -11.51
CA ASP A 79 9.00 -16.58 -12.18
C ASP A 79 7.78 -15.92 -11.53
N ILE A 80 7.81 -15.68 -10.21
CA ILE A 80 6.73 -15.02 -9.47
C ILE A 80 6.57 -13.56 -9.95
N LEU A 81 7.69 -12.86 -10.13
CA LEU A 81 7.73 -11.49 -10.65
C LEU A 81 7.35 -11.39 -12.13
N VAL A 82 7.60 -12.44 -12.92
CA VAL A 82 7.12 -12.52 -14.31
C VAL A 82 5.60 -12.61 -14.34
N GLY A 83 4.99 -13.33 -13.38
CA GLY A 83 3.55 -13.49 -13.25
C GLY A 83 2.81 -12.17 -13.09
N THR A 84 3.28 -11.30 -12.19
CA THR A 84 2.64 -10.01 -11.91
C THR A 84 3.16 -8.85 -12.77
N GLY A 85 4.22 -9.06 -13.56
CA GLY A 85 4.65 -8.16 -14.62
C GLY A 85 5.80 -7.22 -14.27
N GLN A 86 6.42 -7.36 -13.09
CA GLN A 86 7.66 -6.66 -12.75
C GLN A 86 8.78 -7.09 -13.69
N LEU A 87 8.88 -8.40 -13.96
CA LEU A 87 9.87 -8.94 -14.90
C LEU A 87 9.26 -9.23 -16.28
N PRO A 88 10.05 -9.06 -17.36
CA PRO A 88 11.49 -8.73 -17.38
C PRO A 88 11.81 -7.22 -17.39
N LYS A 89 10.82 -6.33 -17.42
CA LYS A 89 11.02 -4.92 -17.77
C LYS A 89 11.63 -4.06 -16.64
N PHE A 90 11.31 -4.36 -15.40
CA PHE A 90 11.62 -3.52 -14.23
C PHE A 90 12.60 -4.23 -13.28
N GLU A 91 13.56 -4.99 -13.81
CA GLU A 91 14.56 -5.68 -13.00
C GLU A 91 15.40 -4.71 -12.17
N ASP A 92 15.77 -3.56 -12.75
CA ASP A 92 16.54 -2.51 -12.09
C ASP A 92 15.81 -1.87 -10.89
N ASP A 93 14.48 -2.00 -10.81
CA ASP A 93 13.66 -1.49 -9.70
C ASP A 93 13.65 -2.43 -8.47
N LEU A 94 14.22 -3.64 -8.61
CA LEU A 94 14.17 -4.69 -7.60
C LEU A 94 15.50 -4.87 -6.87
N PHE A 95 15.44 -5.35 -5.63
CA PHE A 95 16.61 -5.87 -4.93
C PHE A 95 16.76 -7.36 -5.20
N ALA A 96 17.78 -7.74 -5.96
CA ALA A 96 18.18 -9.13 -6.18
C ALA A 96 19.01 -9.67 -5.00
N ILE A 97 18.83 -10.95 -4.67
CA ILE A 97 19.62 -11.67 -3.68
C ILE A 97 20.72 -12.44 -4.41
N VAL A 98 21.97 -12.19 -4.03
CA VAL A 98 23.11 -12.90 -4.59
C VAL A 98 23.17 -14.31 -4.00
N GLY A 99 23.06 -15.33 -4.86
CA GLY A 99 23.15 -16.73 -4.48
C GLY A 99 22.94 -17.67 -5.68
N ASP A 100 22.80 -18.97 -5.41
CA ASP A 100 22.63 -19.99 -6.45
C ASP A 100 21.24 -19.94 -7.12
N ARG A 101 20.27 -19.30 -6.47
CA ARG A 101 18.91 -19.12 -6.97
C ARG A 101 18.69 -17.66 -7.37
N ASP A 102 17.96 -17.47 -8.47
CA ASP A 102 17.59 -16.16 -8.96
C ASP A 102 16.37 -15.62 -8.19
N GLN A 103 16.65 -14.98 -7.06
CA GLN A 103 15.67 -14.55 -6.07
C GLN A 103 15.72 -13.05 -5.82
N PHE A 104 14.56 -12.50 -5.45
CA PHE A 104 14.36 -11.07 -5.28
C PHE A 104 13.55 -10.80 -4.01
N LEU A 105 13.79 -9.64 -3.40
CA LEU A 105 12.90 -9.09 -2.40
C LEU A 105 11.63 -8.52 -3.06
N ILE A 106 10.49 -8.71 -2.42
CA ILE A 106 9.20 -8.25 -2.99
C ILE A 106 9.09 -6.71 -2.98
N PRO A 107 8.67 -6.06 -4.08
CA PRO A 107 8.40 -4.62 -4.12
C PRO A 107 7.00 -4.25 -3.61
N THR A 108 6.17 -5.27 -3.39
CA THR A 108 4.79 -5.20 -2.88
C THR A 108 4.28 -6.62 -2.60
N ALA A 109 3.37 -6.77 -1.62
CA ALA A 109 2.71 -8.05 -1.34
C ALA A 109 1.81 -8.53 -2.51
N GLU A 110 1.42 -7.66 -3.45
CA GLU A 110 0.75 -8.05 -4.69
C GLU A 110 1.49 -9.20 -5.38
N VAL A 111 2.82 -9.18 -5.40
CA VAL A 111 3.64 -10.17 -6.11
C VAL A 111 3.39 -11.59 -5.58
N PRO A 112 3.66 -11.90 -4.30
CA PRO A 112 3.41 -13.23 -3.77
C PRO A 112 1.91 -13.55 -3.62
N VAL A 113 1.07 -12.58 -3.23
CA VAL A 113 -0.36 -12.83 -2.96
C VAL A 113 -1.13 -13.18 -4.23
N THR A 114 -0.92 -12.42 -5.32
CA THR A 114 -1.58 -12.73 -6.60
C THR A 114 -1.08 -14.05 -7.19
N ASN A 115 0.19 -14.43 -6.94
CA ASN A 115 0.72 -15.73 -7.38
C ASN A 115 0.23 -16.93 -6.56
N LEU A 116 -0.55 -16.75 -5.48
CA LEU A 116 -1.18 -17.89 -4.77
C LEU A 116 -2.10 -18.71 -5.67
N ILE A 117 -2.66 -18.10 -6.71
CA ILE A 117 -3.53 -18.74 -7.72
C ILE A 117 -2.78 -19.17 -8.99
N ARG A 118 -1.45 -19.04 -9.03
CA ARG A 118 -0.65 -19.40 -10.21
C ARG A 118 -0.82 -20.88 -10.56
N ASP A 119 -0.93 -21.17 -11.86
CA ASP A 119 -1.07 -22.51 -12.42
C ASP A 119 -2.28 -23.29 -11.86
N THR A 120 -3.33 -22.57 -11.44
CA THR A 120 -4.57 -23.17 -10.90
C THR A 120 -5.76 -23.02 -11.86
N ILE A 121 -6.73 -23.94 -11.72
CA ILE A 121 -8.07 -23.83 -12.30
C ILE A 121 -9.08 -23.85 -11.15
N LEU A 122 -9.52 -22.67 -10.73
CA LEU A 122 -10.51 -22.46 -9.68
C LEU A 122 -11.90 -22.93 -10.14
N LYS A 123 -12.75 -23.34 -9.19
CA LYS A 123 -14.17 -23.56 -9.41
C LYS A 123 -14.91 -22.23 -9.39
N ALA A 124 -15.99 -22.09 -10.16
CA ALA A 124 -16.77 -20.85 -10.20
C ALA A 124 -17.25 -20.39 -8.81
N GLY A 125 -17.62 -21.32 -7.92
CA GLY A 125 -18.08 -21.01 -6.56
C GLY A 125 -16.98 -20.60 -5.57
N GLU A 126 -15.72 -20.58 -5.98
CA GLU A 126 -14.60 -20.10 -5.15
C GLU A 126 -14.35 -18.59 -5.35
N LEU A 127 -14.94 -17.96 -6.37
CA LEU A 127 -14.78 -16.53 -6.66
C LEU A 127 -15.93 -15.70 -6.04
N PRO A 128 -15.65 -14.47 -5.56
CA PRO A 128 -14.35 -13.81 -5.55
C PRO A 128 -13.44 -14.30 -4.41
N LEU A 129 -12.13 -14.39 -4.68
CA LEU A 129 -11.12 -14.52 -3.62
C LEU A 129 -10.64 -13.14 -3.21
N ARG A 130 -10.49 -12.91 -1.91
CA ARG A 130 -10.07 -11.63 -1.34
C ARG A 130 -8.97 -11.88 -0.31
N PHE A 131 -7.76 -11.37 -0.58
CA PHE A 131 -6.60 -11.54 0.31
C PHE A 131 -6.09 -10.20 0.81
N VAL A 132 -5.71 -10.16 2.09
CA VAL A 132 -5.02 -9.02 2.70
C VAL A 132 -3.69 -9.49 3.29
N ALA A 133 -2.63 -8.73 3.07
CA ALA A 133 -1.31 -9.02 3.65
C ALA A 133 -0.60 -7.74 4.09
N HIS A 134 0.02 -7.80 5.26
CA HIS A 134 0.99 -6.79 5.71
C HIS A 134 2.40 -7.29 5.40
N THR A 135 3.18 -6.52 4.64
CA THR A 135 4.59 -6.86 4.37
C THR A 135 5.49 -5.62 4.38
N PRO A 136 6.78 -5.78 4.70
CA PRO A 136 7.78 -4.87 4.17
C PRO A 136 7.82 -4.99 2.63
N CYS A 137 8.08 -3.87 1.98
CA CYS A 137 8.17 -3.70 0.53
C CYS A 137 9.53 -3.08 0.22
N PHE A 138 10.24 -3.64 -0.77
CA PHE A 138 11.61 -3.29 -1.11
C PHE A 138 11.71 -2.77 -2.55
N ARG A 139 12.17 -1.53 -2.73
CA ARG A 139 12.32 -0.91 -4.06
C ARG A 139 13.67 -0.21 -4.18
N SER A 140 14.39 -0.46 -5.27
CA SER A 140 15.68 0.20 -5.50
C SER A 140 15.51 1.71 -5.78
N GLU A 141 14.31 2.15 -6.15
CA GLU A 141 13.98 3.54 -6.49
C GLU A 141 14.92 4.13 -7.57
N ALA A 142 15.38 3.27 -8.48
CA ALA A 142 16.25 3.65 -9.59
C ALA A 142 15.64 4.80 -10.41
N GLY A 143 16.49 5.75 -10.81
CA GLY A 143 16.07 6.91 -11.62
C GLY A 143 15.37 8.05 -10.85
N ASN A 144 15.12 7.92 -9.54
CA ASN A 144 14.49 8.98 -8.72
C ASN A 144 15.50 9.84 -7.94
N TYR A 145 16.65 10.16 -8.54
CA TYR A 145 17.68 11.00 -7.92
C TYR A 145 17.13 12.39 -7.58
N GLY A 146 17.29 12.82 -6.33
CA GLY A 146 16.89 14.15 -5.84
C GLY A 146 15.39 14.34 -5.55
N LYS A 147 14.52 13.36 -5.85
CA LYS A 147 13.09 13.43 -5.50
C LYS A 147 12.83 12.84 -4.12
N ASP A 148 12.00 13.52 -3.31
CA ASP A 148 11.56 13.07 -1.99
C ASP A 148 12.73 12.55 -1.13
N THR A 149 13.78 13.37 -1.01
CA THR A 149 15.00 13.01 -0.26
C THR A 149 14.87 13.28 1.24
N HIS A 150 13.91 14.13 1.64
CA HIS A 150 13.63 14.46 3.03
C HIS A 150 12.53 13.58 3.59
N GLY A 151 12.76 13.04 4.79
CA GLY A 151 11.78 12.22 5.51
C GLY A 151 11.58 10.80 4.98
N ILE A 152 10.39 10.24 5.22
CA ILE A 152 10.07 8.82 4.99
C ILE A 152 9.03 8.57 3.90
N PHE A 153 8.74 9.58 3.06
CA PHE A 153 7.73 9.44 1.99
C PHE A 153 8.15 8.43 0.89
N ARG A 154 9.45 8.43 0.56
CA ARG A 154 10.08 7.52 -0.42
C ARG A 154 11.30 6.84 0.21
N GLN A 155 11.20 5.54 0.40
CA GLN A 155 12.19 4.70 1.10
C GLN A 155 12.51 3.46 0.27
N HIS A 156 13.71 2.89 0.45
CA HIS A 156 14.04 1.57 -0.11
C HIS A 156 13.26 0.46 0.57
N GLN A 157 12.93 0.64 1.85
CA GLN A 157 12.08 -0.26 2.62
C GLN A 157 10.93 0.54 3.25
N PHE A 158 9.70 0.10 3.01
CA PHE A 158 8.51 0.64 3.65
C PHE A 158 7.49 -0.47 3.88
N GLU A 159 6.57 -0.29 4.82
CA GLU A 159 5.50 -1.27 5.07
C GLU A 159 4.21 -0.87 4.37
N LYS A 160 3.48 -1.88 3.90
CA LYS A 160 2.20 -1.71 3.22
C LYS A 160 1.24 -2.82 3.64
N VAL A 161 -0.04 -2.44 3.83
CA VAL A 161 -1.15 -3.39 3.86
C VAL A 161 -1.72 -3.45 2.45
N GLU A 162 -1.68 -4.63 1.84
CA GLU A 162 -2.09 -4.85 0.46
C GLU A 162 -3.42 -5.59 0.39
N LEU A 163 -4.29 -5.14 -0.51
CA LEU A 163 -5.52 -5.82 -0.89
C LEU A 163 -5.34 -6.45 -2.26
N VAL A 164 -5.70 -7.71 -2.40
CA VAL A 164 -5.76 -8.41 -3.69
C VAL A 164 -7.12 -9.06 -3.83
N GLN A 165 -7.76 -8.87 -4.99
CA GLN A 165 -8.96 -9.60 -5.37
C GLN A 165 -8.74 -10.38 -6.66
N VAL A 166 -9.27 -11.61 -6.68
CA VAL A 166 -9.34 -12.47 -7.86
C VAL A 166 -10.81 -12.70 -8.14
N VAL A 167 -11.27 -12.31 -9.33
CA VAL A 167 -12.70 -12.24 -9.65
C VAL A 167 -12.99 -12.77 -11.05
N ARG A 168 -14.28 -12.99 -11.33
CA ARG A 168 -14.73 -13.30 -12.70
C ARG A 168 -14.58 -12.05 -13.58
N PRO A 169 -14.30 -12.21 -14.89
CA PRO A 169 -14.10 -11.07 -15.79
C PRO A 169 -15.20 -10.00 -15.73
N GLU A 170 -16.46 -10.44 -15.69
CA GLU A 170 -17.66 -9.61 -15.65
C GLU A 170 -17.79 -8.75 -14.38
N ASP A 171 -17.20 -9.17 -13.26
CA ASP A 171 -17.30 -8.48 -11.97
C ASP A 171 -16.14 -7.49 -11.75
N SER A 172 -15.12 -7.48 -12.62
CA SER A 172 -13.82 -6.85 -12.33
C SER A 172 -13.85 -5.33 -12.19
N TRP A 173 -14.77 -4.64 -12.86
CA TRP A 173 -14.91 -3.19 -12.74
C TRP A 173 -15.57 -2.79 -11.42
N ASP A 174 -16.60 -3.53 -11.00
CA ASP A 174 -17.25 -3.35 -9.71
C ASP A 174 -16.28 -3.69 -8.57
N ALA A 175 -15.45 -4.73 -8.75
CA ALA A 175 -14.38 -5.09 -7.81
C ALA A 175 -13.33 -3.98 -7.63
N LEU A 176 -13.00 -3.23 -8.69
CA LEU A 176 -12.10 -2.07 -8.60
C LEU A 176 -12.72 -0.94 -7.77
N ASP A 177 -13.99 -0.63 -8.01
CA ASP A 177 -14.70 0.41 -7.26
C ASP A 177 -14.86 0.00 -5.79
N GLU A 178 -15.17 -1.26 -5.51
CA GLU A 178 -15.25 -1.83 -4.16
C GLU A 178 -13.90 -1.77 -3.44
N LEU A 179 -12.82 -2.28 -4.07
CA LEU A 179 -11.48 -2.26 -3.48
C LEU A 179 -11.02 -0.82 -3.19
N THR A 180 -11.26 0.10 -4.11
CA THR A 180 -10.95 1.53 -3.90
C THR A 180 -11.74 2.07 -2.69
N GLY A 181 -13.02 1.71 -2.57
CA GLY A 181 -13.84 2.05 -1.42
C GLY A 181 -13.31 1.51 -0.09
N HIS A 182 -12.75 0.29 -0.07
CA HIS A 182 -12.10 -0.28 1.10
C HIS A 182 -10.85 0.49 1.52
N ALA A 183 -10.02 0.93 0.57
CA ALA A 183 -8.86 1.78 0.87
C ALA A 183 -9.29 3.17 1.38
N GLU A 184 -10.34 3.75 0.79
CA GLU A 184 -10.93 5.01 1.27
C GLU A 184 -11.49 4.89 2.69
N ALA A 185 -12.07 3.74 3.05
CA ALA A 185 -12.63 3.53 4.39
C ALA A 185 -11.58 3.70 5.49
N ILE A 186 -10.33 3.29 5.26
CA ILE A 186 -9.20 3.52 6.17
C ILE A 186 -8.97 5.03 6.35
N LEU A 187 -8.88 5.79 5.26
CA LEU A 187 -8.68 7.26 5.33
C LEU A 187 -9.86 7.95 6.04
N ARG A 188 -11.10 7.51 5.78
CA ARG A 188 -12.30 8.06 6.42
C ARG A 188 -12.34 7.78 7.92
N LYS A 189 -12.00 6.56 8.36
CA LYS A 189 -11.93 6.19 9.78
C LYS A 189 -10.80 6.90 10.52
N LEU A 190 -9.68 7.19 9.83
CA LEU A 190 -8.59 8.02 10.34
C LEU A 190 -8.85 9.53 10.19
N GLU A 191 -10.01 9.91 9.66
CA GLU A 191 -10.40 11.28 9.36
C GLU A 191 -9.39 12.12 8.55
N LEU A 192 -8.62 11.48 7.67
CA LEU A 192 -7.62 12.15 6.84
C LEU A 192 -8.25 12.69 5.56
N PRO A 193 -8.12 13.99 5.23
CA PRO A 193 -8.61 14.53 3.96
C PRO A 193 -7.88 13.90 2.78
N TYR A 194 -8.61 13.53 1.75
CA TYR A 194 -8.04 12.89 0.57
C TYR A 194 -8.83 13.19 -0.71
N ARG A 195 -8.21 12.92 -1.85
CA ARG A 195 -8.88 12.89 -3.16
C ARG A 195 -8.60 11.58 -3.88
N ALA A 196 -9.53 11.16 -4.74
CA ALA A 196 -9.36 10.04 -5.64
C ALA A 196 -9.13 10.54 -7.07
N VAL A 197 -8.14 10.00 -7.77
CA VAL A 197 -7.71 10.44 -9.10
C VAL A 197 -7.62 9.23 -10.01
N ALA A 198 -8.41 9.21 -11.10
CA ALA A 198 -8.17 8.27 -12.19
C ALA A 198 -6.92 8.71 -12.96
N LEU A 199 -5.95 7.80 -13.10
CA LEU A 199 -4.74 8.08 -13.86
C LEU A 199 -5.03 8.15 -15.36
N CYS A 200 -4.31 9.02 -16.07
CA CYS A 200 -4.37 9.07 -17.53
C CYS A 200 -3.50 7.96 -18.14
N ALA A 201 -3.73 7.64 -19.42
CA ALA A 201 -3.05 6.52 -20.07
C ALA A 201 -1.51 6.58 -20.01
N GLY A 202 -0.92 7.78 -20.01
CA GLY A 202 0.53 7.97 -19.94
C GLY A 202 1.15 7.74 -18.55
N ASP A 203 0.33 7.65 -17.51
CA ASP A 203 0.74 7.51 -16.11
C ASP A 203 0.34 6.14 -15.52
N LEU A 204 -0.25 5.26 -16.33
CA LEU A 204 -0.61 3.92 -15.89
C LEU A 204 0.64 3.05 -15.66
N GLY A 205 0.60 2.26 -14.58
CA GLY A 205 1.55 1.19 -14.36
C GLY A 205 1.48 0.14 -15.48
N PHE A 206 2.62 -0.50 -15.76
CA PHE A 206 2.79 -1.37 -16.93
C PHE A 206 1.71 -2.44 -17.13
N ALA A 207 1.22 -3.04 -16.04
CA ALA A 207 0.25 -4.12 -16.10
C ALA A 207 -1.21 -3.63 -15.98
N ALA A 208 -1.44 -2.40 -15.55
CA ALA A 208 -2.77 -1.91 -15.19
C ALA A 208 -3.57 -1.49 -16.43
N ALA A 209 -4.84 -1.90 -16.49
CA ALA A 209 -5.80 -1.40 -17.48
C ALA A 209 -6.47 -0.09 -17.02
N LYS A 210 -6.65 0.07 -15.70
CA LYS A 210 -7.14 1.28 -15.05
C LYS A 210 -6.60 1.35 -13.63
N THR A 211 -6.24 2.56 -13.21
CA THR A 211 -5.76 2.83 -11.86
C THR A 211 -6.47 4.04 -11.27
N ILE A 212 -6.85 3.94 -10.00
CA ILE A 212 -7.34 5.04 -9.19
C ILE A 212 -6.36 5.24 -8.03
N ASP A 213 -5.71 6.40 -8.01
CA ASP A 213 -4.86 6.79 -6.90
C ASP A 213 -5.69 7.51 -5.84
N LEU A 214 -5.44 7.16 -4.57
CA LEU A 214 -5.86 7.97 -3.44
C LEU A 214 -4.67 8.81 -3.02
N GLU A 215 -4.90 10.12 -2.95
CA GLU A 215 -3.90 11.07 -2.50
C GLU A 215 -4.38 11.75 -1.22
N VAL A 216 -3.57 11.70 -0.16
CA VAL A 216 -3.86 12.27 1.16
C VAL A 216 -3.27 13.66 1.28
N TRP A 217 -3.95 14.56 2.01
CA TRP A 217 -3.45 15.91 2.26
C TRP A 217 -2.25 15.91 3.22
N LEU A 218 -1.15 16.56 2.81
CA LEU A 218 0.01 16.82 3.68
C LEU A 218 0.11 18.33 3.97
N PRO A 219 -0.22 18.78 5.20
CA PRO A 219 -0.19 20.19 5.58
C PRO A 219 1.13 20.90 5.33
N ALA A 220 2.28 20.28 5.64
CA ALA A 220 3.58 20.94 5.49
C ALA A 220 3.93 21.20 4.02
N GLU A 221 3.43 20.36 3.10
CA GLU A 221 3.63 20.53 1.66
C GLU A 221 2.48 21.28 0.95
N ARG A 222 1.37 21.52 1.66
CA ARG A 222 0.15 22.15 1.15
C ARG A 222 -0.35 21.51 -0.16
N ARG A 223 -0.28 20.18 -0.23
CA ARG A 223 -0.74 19.40 -1.40
C ARG A 223 -1.18 18.00 -1.03
N TYR A 224 -1.93 17.39 -1.93
CA TYR A 224 -2.26 15.97 -1.88
C TYR A 224 -1.09 15.14 -2.41
N ARG A 225 -0.80 14.02 -1.75
CA ARG A 225 0.26 13.07 -2.11
C ARG A 225 -0.28 11.65 -2.12
N GLU A 226 0.11 10.87 -3.13
CA GLU A 226 -0.29 9.46 -3.28
C GLU A 226 -0.04 8.65 -1.99
N ILE A 227 -1.07 7.96 -1.49
CA ILE A 227 -1.02 7.06 -0.34
C ILE A 227 -1.51 5.64 -0.68
N SER A 228 -2.28 5.52 -1.76
CA SER A 228 -2.75 4.25 -2.32
C SER A 228 -2.87 4.35 -3.83
N SER A 229 -2.67 3.22 -4.49
CA SER A 229 -2.93 3.03 -5.91
C SER A 229 -3.74 1.74 -6.05
N CYS A 230 -4.95 1.84 -6.62
CA CYS A 230 -5.89 0.73 -6.78
C CYS A 230 -6.07 0.44 -8.28
N SER A 231 -5.77 -0.77 -8.72
CA SER A 231 -5.66 -1.10 -10.14
C SER A 231 -6.41 -2.37 -10.52
N ASN A 232 -7.07 -2.33 -11.68
CA ASN A 232 -7.60 -3.51 -12.36
C ASN A 232 -6.65 -3.89 -13.52
N PHE A 233 -6.21 -5.14 -13.54
CA PHE A 233 -5.25 -5.68 -14.50
C PHE A 233 -5.92 -6.49 -15.62
N LEU A 234 -7.25 -6.61 -15.57
CA LEU A 234 -8.03 -7.55 -16.37
C LEU A 234 -7.37 -8.93 -16.29
N ASP A 235 -7.17 -9.60 -17.42
CA ASP A 235 -6.54 -10.91 -17.49
C ASP A 235 -5.01 -10.86 -17.68
N PHE A 236 -4.36 -9.68 -17.62
CA PHE A 236 -2.94 -9.52 -17.95
C PHE A 236 -2.04 -10.41 -17.09
N GLN A 237 -2.21 -10.33 -15.76
CA GLN A 237 -1.43 -11.14 -14.82
C GLN A 237 -1.90 -12.60 -14.87
N ALA A 238 -3.21 -12.84 -14.94
CA ALA A 238 -3.78 -14.19 -15.03
C ALA A 238 -3.24 -14.99 -16.22
N ARG A 239 -3.06 -14.37 -17.38
CA ARG A 239 -2.44 -14.99 -18.57
C ARG A 239 -0.99 -15.40 -18.33
N ARG A 240 -0.21 -14.56 -17.65
CA ARG A 240 1.21 -14.84 -17.31
C ARG A 240 1.34 -15.95 -16.25
N MET A 241 0.39 -16.01 -15.33
CA MET A 241 0.36 -16.99 -14.24
C MET A 241 -0.41 -18.27 -14.59
N LEU A 242 -1.02 -18.37 -15.77
CA LEU A 242 -1.95 -19.43 -16.16
C LEU A 242 -3.09 -19.65 -15.14
N ALA A 243 -3.50 -18.58 -14.45
CA ALA A 243 -4.53 -18.62 -13.43
C ALA A 243 -5.92 -18.55 -14.06
N ARG A 244 -6.70 -19.61 -13.90
CA ARG A 244 -7.99 -19.79 -14.57
C ARG A 244 -9.08 -20.16 -13.59
N TYR A 245 -10.32 -20.05 -14.05
CA TYR A 245 -11.49 -20.61 -13.39
C TYR A 245 -12.34 -21.38 -14.39
N ARG A 246 -13.13 -22.34 -13.91
CA ARG A 246 -14.12 -23.04 -14.73
C ARG A 246 -15.37 -22.18 -14.83
N SER A 247 -15.58 -21.56 -15.98
CA SER A 247 -16.78 -20.76 -16.27
C SER A 247 -18.04 -21.62 -16.12
N ALA A 248 -19.03 -21.12 -15.39
CA ALA A 248 -20.31 -21.80 -15.21
C ALA A 248 -21.10 -21.86 -16.52
N ASP A 249 -20.99 -20.82 -17.35
CA ASP A 249 -21.74 -20.69 -18.61
C ASP A 249 -21.19 -21.61 -19.70
N SER A 250 -19.88 -21.67 -19.87
CA SER A 250 -19.24 -22.46 -20.93
C SER A 250 -18.75 -23.84 -20.50
N GLY A 251 -18.59 -24.07 -19.19
CA GLY A 251 -17.96 -25.26 -18.61
C GLY A 251 -16.44 -25.37 -18.89
N ARG A 252 -15.87 -24.44 -19.66
CA ARG A 252 -14.46 -24.42 -20.06
C ARG A 252 -13.63 -23.54 -19.11
N PRO A 253 -12.34 -23.85 -18.92
CA PRO A 253 -11.44 -22.94 -18.23
C PRO A 253 -11.30 -21.62 -18.98
N ASP A 254 -11.44 -20.51 -18.26
CA ASP A 254 -11.16 -19.16 -18.75
C ASP A 254 -10.28 -18.40 -17.73
N TYR A 255 -9.64 -17.31 -18.12
CA TYR A 255 -8.79 -16.53 -17.22
C TYR A 255 -9.64 -15.73 -16.23
N VAL A 256 -9.16 -15.67 -14.98
CA VAL A 256 -9.69 -14.74 -13.97
C VAL A 256 -9.21 -13.33 -14.26
N HIS A 257 -9.86 -12.33 -13.65
CA HIS A 257 -9.31 -10.99 -13.55
C HIS A 257 -8.65 -10.77 -12.18
N THR A 258 -7.57 -9.99 -12.15
CA THR A 258 -6.88 -9.62 -10.90
C THR A 258 -7.01 -8.12 -10.66
N ILE A 259 -7.18 -7.75 -9.38
CA ILE A 259 -7.26 -6.38 -8.90
C ILE A 259 -6.39 -6.31 -7.65
N ASN A 260 -5.66 -5.21 -7.46
CA ASN A 260 -5.00 -4.92 -6.19
C ASN A 260 -5.13 -3.45 -5.81
N GLY A 261 -4.80 -3.17 -4.56
CA GLY A 261 -4.48 -1.81 -4.15
C GLY A 261 -4.02 -1.71 -2.70
N SER A 262 -3.34 -0.61 -2.40
CA SER A 262 -2.85 -0.34 -1.05
C SER A 262 -4.02 0.00 -0.12
N GLY A 263 -4.11 -0.66 1.03
CA GLY A 263 -5.08 -0.37 2.10
C GLY A 263 -4.44 -0.10 3.46
N LEU A 264 -3.33 0.64 3.63
CA LEU A 264 -2.67 1.63 2.78
C LEU A 264 -1.14 1.43 2.83
N ALA A 265 -0.37 2.34 2.21
CA ALA A 265 1.06 2.47 2.52
C ALA A 265 1.23 3.01 3.97
N VAL A 266 1.72 2.18 4.89
CA VAL A 266 1.71 2.47 6.34
C VAL A 266 2.57 3.67 6.67
N GLY A 267 3.79 3.74 6.14
CA GLY A 267 4.71 4.87 6.37
C GLY A 267 4.15 6.20 5.88
N ARG A 268 3.47 6.23 4.73
CA ARG A 268 2.81 7.45 4.22
C ARG A 268 1.58 7.83 5.06
N THR A 269 0.87 6.82 5.59
CA THR A 269 -0.23 7.06 6.53
C THR A 269 0.27 7.64 7.84
N LEU A 270 1.43 7.18 8.33
CA LEU A 270 2.08 7.74 9.51
C LEU A 270 2.41 9.22 9.30
N ILE A 271 3.00 9.60 8.16
CA ILE A 271 3.23 11.01 7.80
C ILE A 271 1.92 11.80 7.88
N ALA A 272 0.86 11.31 7.23
CA ALA A 272 -0.42 12.00 7.18
C ALA A 272 -1.03 12.18 8.58
N VAL A 273 -0.95 11.17 9.46
CA VAL A 273 -1.43 11.28 10.85
C VAL A 273 -0.60 12.31 11.62
N LEU A 274 0.73 12.26 11.55
CA LEU A 274 1.59 13.21 12.25
C LEU A 274 1.29 14.66 11.85
N GLU A 275 1.20 14.92 10.54
CA GLU A 275 1.06 16.29 10.05
C GLU A 275 -0.36 16.84 10.19
N ASN A 276 -1.42 16.01 10.02
CA ASN A 276 -2.81 16.48 10.10
C ASN A 276 -3.31 16.63 11.55
N TYR A 277 -2.69 15.92 12.51
CA TYR A 277 -3.14 15.92 13.91
C TYR A 277 -2.21 16.69 14.87
N GLN A 278 -1.27 17.47 14.35
CA GLN A 278 -0.42 18.33 15.18
C GLN A 278 -1.21 19.50 15.77
N ASP A 279 -0.84 19.94 16.98
CA ASP A 279 -1.48 21.07 17.68
C ASP A 279 -0.64 22.36 17.70
N GLY A 280 0.55 22.33 17.07
CA GLY A 280 1.49 23.45 17.02
C GLY A 280 2.44 23.53 18.21
N THR A 281 2.19 22.79 19.30
CA THR A 281 3.04 22.74 20.50
C THR A 281 4.06 21.60 20.45
N GLY A 282 3.98 20.72 19.44
CA GLY A 282 4.81 19.52 19.31
C GLY A 282 4.07 18.24 19.73
N VAL A 283 2.81 18.34 20.12
CA VAL A 283 1.93 17.21 20.39
C VAL A 283 1.24 16.79 19.10
N VAL A 284 1.07 15.48 18.91
CA VAL A 284 0.21 14.91 17.87
C VAL A 284 -0.95 14.20 18.53
N HIS A 285 -2.17 14.64 18.25
CA HIS A 285 -3.40 13.96 18.66
C HIS A 285 -3.58 12.67 17.85
N LEU A 286 -4.14 11.64 18.46
CA LEU A 286 -4.36 10.37 17.78
C LEU A 286 -5.80 10.28 17.26
N PRO A 287 -6.01 9.80 16.02
CA PRO A 287 -7.34 9.45 15.53
C PRO A 287 -8.03 8.48 16.50
N ASP A 288 -9.33 8.67 16.73
CA ASP A 288 -10.11 7.83 17.65
C ASP A 288 -10.06 6.34 17.28
N ALA A 289 -10.02 6.04 15.97
CA ALA A 289 -9.89 4.68 15.45
C ALA A 289 -8.60 3.96 15.90
N LEU A 290 -7.56 4.68 16.33
CA LEU A 290 -6.30 4.10 16.80
C LEU A 290 -6.21 3.96 18.31
N ARG A 291 -7.20 4.47 19.06
CA ARG A 291 -7.15 4.56 20.53
C ARG A 291 -6.90 3.21 21.20
N ASP A 292 -7.58 2.15 20.75
CA ASP A 292 -7.45 0.82 21.33
C ASP A 292 -6.07 0.20 21.05
N TYR A 293 -5.57 0.36 19.82
CA TYR A 293 -4.22 -0.09 19.43
C TYR A 293 -3.11 0.67 20.15
N MET A 294 -3.41 1.90 20.57
CA MET A 294 -2.50 2.78 21.32
C MET A 294 -2.67 2.65 22.83
N GLY A 295 -3.48 1.68 23.31
CA GLY A 295 -3.65 1.38 24.73
C GLY A 295 -4.33 2.50 25.50
N GLY A 296 -5.31 3.16 24.87
CA GLY A 296 -6.13 4.20 25.47
C GLY A 296 -5.53 5.60 25.46
N ILE A 297 -4.26 5.79 25.05
CA ILE A 297 -3.70 7.13 24.92
C ILE A 297 -4.32 7.85 23.72
N SER A 298 -4.52 9.17 23.84
CA SER A 298 -5.17 10.01 22.82
C SER A 298 -4.22 11.02 22.16
N ARG A 299 -2.96 11.04 22.59
CA ARG A 299 -1.91 11.91 22.05
C ARG A 299 -0.52 11.30 22.25
N VAL A 300 0.42 11.73 21.42
CA VAL A 300 1.84 11.39 21.54
C VAL A 300 2.69 12.65 21.50
N GLU A 301 3.78 12.61 22.25
CA GLU A 301 4.85 13.60 22.30
C GLU A 301 6.15 12.83 22.07
N PHE A 302 7.06 13.38 21.25
CA PHE A 302 8.28 12.70 20.81
C PHE A 302 9.52 13.30 21.45
#